data_AF-A0A6C0ECW0-F1
#
_entry.id   AF-A0A6C0ECW0-F1
#
_cell.length_a   1.000
_cell.length_b   1.000
_cell.length_c   1.000
_cell.angle_alpha   90.00
_cell.angle_beta   90.00
_cell.angle_gamma   90.00
#
_symmetry.space_group_name_H-M   'P 1'
#
loop_
_entity.id
_entity.type
_entity.pdbx_description
1 polymer ?
#
loop_
_entity_poly.entity_id
_entity_poly.type
_entity_poly.pdbx_seq_one_letter_code
_entity_poly.pdbx_strand_id
1 'polypeptide(L)'
;MIIQILYATYLMHSNNFYHQDIRTTNIGYVKTNLTHIKILKYNIPTYGYIFSLIDYGSIWNINFLYNNILEEYMFARRNFNYEDNKVMLVHAFLYNADYIKNMNNTLNIVRNFYKIILNIENNKKLSEENIKFYNINANKILDFDDIKYFVKNITNERKLIKYFYNKLDI
;
A
#
# COMPACT_ATOMS: atom_id res chain seq x y z
N MET A 1 -1.97 -10.36 -4.79
CA MET A 1 -2.60 -9.11 -4.33
C MET A 1 -1.67 -7.90 -4.45
N ILE A 2 -0.59 -7.78 -3.64
CA ILE A 2 0.23 -6.54 -3.54
C ILE A 2 0.70 -6.00 -4.89
N ILE A 3 1.28 -6.83 -5.75
CA ILE A 3 1.75 -6.40 -7.09
C ILE A 3 0.58 -5.86 -7.95
N GLN A 4 -0.59 -6.48 -7.87
CA GLN A 4 -1.77 -6.07 -8.66
C GLN A 4 -2.29 -4.70 -8.17
N ILE A 5 -2.32 -4.48 -6.86
CA ILE A 5 -2.73 -3.19 -6.27
C ILE A 5 -1.71 -2.09 -6.56
N LEU A 6 -0.41 -2.36 -6.40
CA LEU A 6 0.65 -1.43 -6.79
C LEU A 6 0.58 -1.05 -8.27
N TYR A 7 0.18 -1.99 -9.12
CA TYR A 7 0.00 -1.70 -10.54
C TYR A 7 -1.23 -0.83 -10.80
N ALA A 8 -2.33 -1.06 -10.08
CA ALA A 8 -3.50 -0.19 -10.15
C ALA A 8 -3.17 1.24 -9.70
N THR A 9 -2.46 1.41 -8.59
CA THR A 9 -2.02 2.75 -8.13
C THR A 9 -1.05 3.40 -9.11
N TYR A 10 -0.10 2.64 -9.66
CA TYR A 10 0.78 3.12 -10.73
C TYR A 10 0.00 3.68 -11.94
N LEU A 11 -1.03 2.95 -12.40
CA LEU A 11 -1.88 3.41 -13.50
C LEU A 11 -2.67 4.66 -13.12
N MET A 12 -3.20 4.75 -11.90
CA MET A 12 -3.91 5.95 -11.43
C MET A 12 -2.97 7.16 -11.34
N HIS A 13 -1.84 7.03 -10.64
CA HIS A 13 -0.88 8.11 -10.43
C HIS A 13 -0.27 8.60 -11.74
N SER A 14 -0.01 7.70 -12.70
CA SER A 14 0.49 8.10 -14.03
C SER A 14 -0.50 8.93 -14.86
N ASN A 15 -1.77 8.95 -14.45
CA ASN A 15 -2.84 9.76 -15.05
C ASN A 15 -3.33 10.87 -14.09
N ASN A 16 -2.52 11.22 -13.08
CA ASN A 16 -2.83 12.24 -12.07
C ASN A 16 -4.11 11.98 -11.24
N PHE A 17 -4.51 10.71 -11.11
CA PHE A 17 -5.59 10.28 -10.21
C PHE A 17 -5.01 9.63 -8.96
N TYR A 18 -5.65 9.89 -7.82
CA TYR A 18 -5.25 9.37 -6.50
C TYR A 18 -6.49 8.85 -5.78
N HIS A 19 -6.42 7.65 -5.21
CA HIS A 19 -7.56 6.96 -4.62
C HIS A 19 -7.91 7.47 -3.22
N GLN A 20 -6.90 7.82 -2.41
CA GLN A 20 -6.99 8.34 -1.05
C GLN A 20 -7.60 7.44 0.03
N ASP A 21 -8.10 6.26 -0.33
CA ASP A 21 -8.72 5.32 0.60
C ASP A 21 -8.42 3.87 0.20
N ILE A 22 -7.14 3.55 0.03
CA ILE A 22 -6.67 2.21 -0.37
C ILE A 22 -6.63 1.28 0.85
N ARG A 23 -7.82 0.99 1.37
CA ARG A 23 -8.03 0.07 2.49
C ARG A 23 -8.43 -1.32 2.00
N THR A 24 -8.26 -2.33 2.86
CA THR A 24 -8.59 -3.73 2.54
C THR A 24 -10.05 -3.92 2.10
N THR A 25 -10.99 -3.15 2.65
CA THR A 25 -12.41 -3.19 2.25
C THR A 25 -12.67 -2.57 0.88
N ASN A 26 -11.73 -1.77 0.36
CA ASN A 26 -11.79 -1.14 -0.96
C ASN A 26 -10.93 -1.91 -1.98
N ILE A 27 -10.57 -3.16 -1.67
CA ILE A 27 -9.91 -4.09 -2.58
C ILE A 27 -10.89 -5.22 -2.88
N GLY A 28 -11.44 -5.21 -4.09
CA GLY A 28 -12.27 -6.28 -4.61
C GLY A 28 -11.42 -7.39 -5.26
N TYR A 29 -12.04 -8.55 -5.48
CA TYR A 29 -11.45 -9.59 -6.31
C TYR A 29 -12.51 -10.33 -7.12
N VAL A 30 -12.09 -10.88 -8.25
CA VAL A 30 -12.86 -11.86 -9.02
C VAL A 30 -12.06 -13.16 -9.14
N LYS A 31 -12.76 -14.29 -9.13
CA LYS A 31 -12.15 -15.60 -9.39
C LYS A 31 -11.79 -15.70 -10.88
N THR A 32 -10.68 -16.34 -11.18
CA THR A 32 -10.23 -16.56 -12.56
C THR A 32 -9.60 -17.94 -12.74
N ASN A 33 -9.70 -18.49 -13.95
CA ASN A 33 -8.97 -19.70 -14.35
C ASN A 33 -7.61 -19.38 -14.98
N LEU A 34 -7.30 -18.11 -15.23
CA LEU A 34 -5.97 -17.70 -15.69
C LEU A 34 -4.96 -17.99 -14.60
N THR A 35 -3.87 -18.68 -14.91
CA THR A 35 -2.79 -18.94 -13.96
C THR A 35 -1.90 -17.71 -13.76
N HIS A 36 -1.77 -16.88 -14.79
CA HIS A 36 -0.95 -15.66 -14.79
C HIS A 36 -1.67 -14.50 -15.47
N ILE A 37 -1.31 -13.28 -15.08
CA ILE A 37 -1.65 -12.03 -15.78
C ILE A 37 -0.38 -11.23 -16.08
N LYS A 38 -0.41 -10.46 -17.17
CA LYS A 38 0.72 -9.60 -17.53
C LYS A 38 0.60 -8.25 -16.83
N ILE A 39 1.59 -7.92 -16.00
CA ILE A 39 1.73 -6.61 -15.36
C ILE A 39 3.08 -6.04 -15.78
N LEU A 40 3.06 -4.93 -16.52
CA LEU A 40 4.25 -4.38 -17.19
C LEU A 40 4.91 -5.46 -18.08
N LYS A 41 6.15 -5.85 -17.76
CA LYS A 41 6.91 -6.91 -18.43
C LYS A 41 6.90 -8.24 -17.68
N TYR A 42 6.17 -8.32 -16.56
CA TYR A 42 6.18 -9.46 -15.64
C TYR A 42 4.94 -10.33 -15.82
N ASN A 43 5.12 -11.64 -15.72
CA ASN A 43 4.03 -12.61 -15.67
C ASN A 43 3.71 -12.90 -14.20
N ILE A 44 2.63 -12.33 -13.69
CA ILE A 44 2.27 -12.40 -12.27
C ILE A 44 1.31 -13.56 -12.05
N PRO A 45 1.61 -14.53 -11.18
CA PRO A 45 0.67 -15.60 -10.83
C PRO A 45 -0.58 -15.00 -10.18
N THR A 46 -1.75 -15.46 -10.62
CA THR A 46 -3.04 -14.99 -10.09
C THR A 46 -3.42 -15.71 -8.80
N TYR A 47 -2.94 -16.95 -8.63
CA TYR A 47 -3.43 -17.90 -7.62
C TYR A 47 -4.96 -18.08 -7.67
N GLY A 48 -5.57 -17.93 -8.85
CA GLY A 48 -7.01 -18.02 -9.05
C GLY A 48 -7.78 -16.71 -8.80
N TYR A 49 -7.09 -15.60 -8.55
CA TYR A 49 -7.71 -14.31 -8.23
C TYR A 49 -7.12 -13.13 -9.01
N ILE A 50 -8.00 -12.25 -9.48
CA ILE A 50 -7.66 -10.92 -9.99
C ILE A 50 -8.21 -9.90 -9.01
N PHE A 51 -7.32 -9.08 -8.45
CA PHE A 51 -7.62 -8.06 -7.46
C PHE A 51 -7.79 -6.70 -8.15
N SER A 52 -8.66 -5.85 -7.62
CA SER A 52 -8.92 -4.51 -8.15
C SER A 52 -9.22 -3.52 -7.02
N LEU A 53 -8.88 -2.26 -7.24
CA LEU A 53 -9.37 -1.16 -6.40
C LEU A 53 -10.85 -0.91 -6.72
N ILE A 54 -11.63 -0.57 -5.70
CA ILE A 54 -13.05 -0.21 -5.80
C ILE A 54 -13.33 0.97 -4.86
N ASP A 55 -14.57 1.46 -4.83
CA ASP A 55 -14.97 2.59 -3.97
C ASP A 55 -14.19 3.88 -4.27
N TYR A 56 -14.47 4.41 -5.46
CA TYR A 56 -13.81 5.59 -6.02
C TYR A 56 -14.40 6.93 -5.54
N GLY A 57 -15.22 6.92 -4.48
CA GLY A 57 -15.91 8.12 -3.97
C GLY A 57 -14.97 9.21 -3.41
N SER A 58 -13.72 8.85 -3.14
CA SER A 58 -12.68 9.76 -2.62
C SER A 58 -11.54 9.99 -3.62
N ILE A 59 -11.74 9.74 -4.92
CA ILE A 59 -10.70 10.02 -5.92
C ILE A 59 -10.40 11.52 -6.00
N TRP A 60 -9.11 11.84 -6.11
CA TRP A 60 -8.63 13.18 -6.45
C TRP A 60 -7.98 13.16 -7.82
N ASN A 61 -8.22 14.22 -8.60
CA ASN A 61 -7.49 14.47 -9.83
C ASN A 61 -6.82 15.84 -9.74
N ILE A 62 -5.48 15.87 -9.79
CA ILE A 62 -4.73 17.12 -9.57
C ILE A 62 -5.03 18.18 -10.62
N ASN A 63 -5.36 17.77 -11.85
CA ASN A 63 -5.65 18.69 -12.95
C ASN A 63 -6.97 19.46 -12.73
N PHE A 64 -7.91 18.91 -11.96
CA PHE A 64 -9.15 19.62 -11.62
C PHE A 64 -8.97 20.62 -10.47
N LEU A 65 -7.99 20.38 -9.59
CA LEU A 65 -7.75 21.18 -8.38
C LEU A 65 -7.08 22.52 -8.67
N TYR A 66 -6.26 22.60 -9.73
CA TYR A 66 -5.57 23.84 -10.12
C TYR A 66 -6.50 24.97 -10.59
N ASN A 67 -7.81 24.72 -10.72
CA ASN A 67 -8.79 25.77 -11.02
C ASN A 67 -9.29 26.51 -9.77
N ASN A 68 -8.87 26.10 -8.57
CA ASN A 68 -9.28 26.71 -7.30
C ASN A 68 -8.04 27.03 -6.43
N ILE A 69 -7.72 28.32 -6.26
CA ILE A 69 -6.52 28.81 -5.55
C ILE A 69 -6.42 28.27 -4.11
N LEU A 70 -7.55 28.09 -3.42
CA LEU A 70 -7.55 27.58 -2.04
C LEU A 70 -7.18 26.09 -2.01
N GLU A 71 -7.67 25.33 -2.98
CA GLU A 71 -7.34 23.92 -3.17
C GLU A 71 -5.87 23.77 -3.53
N GLU A 72 -5.36 24.56 -4.47
CA GLU A 72 -3.94 24.56 -4.84
C GLU A 72 -3.02 24.72 -3.61
N TYR A 73 -3.32 25.65 -2.71
CA TYR A 73 -2.53 25.84 -1.49
C TYR A 73 -2.61 24.64 -0.53
N MET A 74 -3.78 24.03 -0.39
CA MET A 74 -3.96 22.82 0.44
C MET A 74 -3.24 21.60 -0.16
N PHE A 75 -3.13 21.52 -1.49
CA PHE A 75 -2.59 20.36 -2.19
C PHE A 75 -1.12 20.46 -2.55
N ALA A 76 -0.56 21.67 -2.69
CA ALA A 76 0.86 21.89 -2.98
C ALA A 76 1.82 21.26 -1.96
N ARG A 77 1.34 20.91 -0.76
CA ARG A 77 2.13 20.30 0.31
C ARG A 77 1.95 18.79 0.47
N ARG A 78 1.04 18.19 -0.30
CA ARG A 78 0.73 16.76 -0.20
C ARG A 78 1.51 15.97 -1.23
N ASN A 79 1.95 14.78 -0.83
CA ASN A 79 2.51 13.80 -1.75
C ASN A 79 1.52 12.66 -1.86
N PHE A 80 0.58 12.78 -2.78
CA PHE A 80 -0.53 11.82 -2.88
C PHE A 80 -0.07 10.40 -3.23
N ASN A 81 0.98 10.23 -4.05
CA ASN A 81 1.58 8.91 -4.28
C ASN A 81 2.02 8.26 -2.97
N TYR A 82 2.76 9.03 -2.16
CA TYR A 82 3.24 8.59 -0.86
C TYR A 82 2.08 8.22 0.07
N GLU A 83 1.04 9.04 0.11
CA GLU A 83 -0.12 8.82 0.97
C GLU A 83 -0.90 7.56 0.59
N ASP A 84 -1.25 7.39 -0.69
CA ASP A 84 -1.96 6.21 -1.19
C ASP A 84 -1.18 4.92 -0.90
N ASN A 85 0.12 4.90 -1.24
CA ASN A 85 0.95 3.72 -1.03
C ASN A 85 1.23 3.45 0.46
N LYS A 86 1.24 4.47 1.31
CA LYS A 86 1.35 4.32 2.77
C LYS A 86 0.09 3.70 3.36
N VAL A 87 -1.09 4.17 2.96
CA VAL A 87 -2.37 3.59 3.40
C VAL A 87 -2.44 2.13 2.94
N MET A 88 -2.08 1.85 1.69
CA MET A 88 -2.00 0.48 1.17
C MET A 88 -1.05 -0.40 1.99
N LEU A 89 0.15 0.09 2.34
CA LEU A 89 1.12 -0.66 3.15
C LEU A 89 0.57 -1.00 4.54
N VAL A 90 -0.06 -0.01 5.19
CA VAL A 90 -0.74 -0.22 6.48
C VAL A 90 -1.78 -1.32 6.32
N HIS A 91 -2.68 -1.22 5.34
CA HIS A 91 -3.72 -2.21 5.16
C HIS A 91 -3.21 -3.60 4.73
N ALA A 92 -2.12 -3.68 3.98
CA ALA A 92 -1.43 -4.94 3.71
C ALA A 92 -0.83 -5.56 4.98
N PHE A 93 -0.33 -4.73 5.91
CA PHE A 93 0.11 -5.15 7.24
C PHE A 93 -1.05 -5.51 8.17
N LEU A 94 -2.26 -4.99 7.96
CA LEU A 94 -3.43 -5.35 8.77
C LEU A 94 -4.20 -6.58 8.25
N TYR A 95 -3.97 -7.02 7.01
CA TYR A 95 -4.78 -8.03 6.32
C TYR A 95 -5.02 -9.36 7.09
N ASN A 96 -4.11 -9.80 7.98
CA ASN A 96 -4.27 -11.05 8.76
C ASN A 96 -4.51 -10.87 10.26
N ALA A 97 -4.45 -9.64 10.81
CA ALA A 97 -4.86 -9.48 12.19
C ALA A 97 -6.37 -9.74 12.25
N ASP A 98 -6.82 -10.65 13.12
CA ASP A 98 -8.22 -11.04 13.33
C ASP A 98 -9.10 -9.82 13.70
N TYR A 99 -9.41 -8.99 12.72
CA TYR A 99 -9.60 -7.55 12.93
C TYR A 99 -11.00 -7.12 13.35
N ILE A 100 -11.83 -8.05 13.78
CA ILE A 100 -13.26 -7.78 13.98
C ILE A 100 -13.66 -7.76 15.46
N LYS A 101 -12.77 -8.11 16.40
CA LYS A 101 -13.18 -8.21 17.82
C LYS A 101 -12.85 -7.02 18.74
N ASN A 102 -11.90 -6.13 18.40
CA ASN A 102 -11.57 -5.00 19.30
C ASN A 102 -10.94 -3.78 18.58
N MET A 103 -11.74 -2.72 18.39
CA MET A 103 -11.33 -1.47 17.72
C MET A 103 -10.17 -0.72 18.42
N ASN A 104 -10.06 -0.81 19.75
CA ASN A 104 -8.97 -0.17 20.48
C ASN A 104 -7.62 -0.83 20.18
N ASN A 105 -7.62 -2.15 19.94
CA ASN A 105 -6.41 -2.86 19.56
C ASN A 105 -5.95 -2.45 18.15
N THR A 106 -6.89 -2.26 17.22
CA THR A 106 -6.63 -1.74 15.87
C THR A 106 -5.88 -0.43 15.88
N LEU A 107 -6.39 0.55 16.63
CA LEU A 107 -5.80 1.87 16.67
C LEU A 107 -4.38 1.85 17.24
N ASN A 108 -4.14 1.02 18.27
CA ASN A 108 -2.80 0.85 18.82
C ASN A 108 -1.84 0.19 17.84
N ILE A 109 -2.29 -0.84 17.12
CA ILE A 109 -1.46 -1.53 16.13
C ILE A 109 -1.09 -0.58 15.00
N VAL A 110 -2.09 0.12 14.43
CA VAL A 110 -1.89 1.12 13.38
C VAL A 110 -0.94 2.22 13.83
N ARG A 111 -1.15 2.78 15.03
CA ARG A 111 -0.29 3.83 15.58
C ARG A 111 1.16 3.37 15.72
N ASN A 112 1.39 2.16 16.24
CA ASN A 112 2.73 1.62 16.40
C ASN A 112 3.38 1.29 15.05
N PHE A 113 2.61 0.79 14.08
CA PHE A 113 3.12 0.56 12.73
C PHE A 113 3.50 1.87 12.02
N TYR A 114 2.72 2.94 12.20
CA TYR A 114 3.10 4.28 11.72
C TYR A 114 4.41 4.78 12.35
N LYS A 115 4.66 4.52 13.63
CA LYS A 115 5.96 4.85 14.25
C LYS A 115 7.11 4.09 13.60
N ILE A 116 6.89 2.82 13.23
CA ILE A 116 7.90 2.01 12.52
C ILE A 116 8.20 2.64 11.15
N ILE A 117 7.16 2.96 10.37
CA ILE A 117 7.30 3.64 9.07
C ILE A 117 8.11 4.94 9.24
N LEU A 118 7.71 5.82 10.16
CA LEU A 118 8.39 7.09 10.42
C LEU A 118 9.86 6.90 10.85
N ASN A 119 10.16 5.88 11.65
CA ASN A 119 11.53 5.59 12.05
C ASN A 119 12.37 5.12 10.85
N ILE A 120 11.82 4.28 9.98
CA ILE A 120 12.49 3.84 8.74
C ILE A 120 12.76 5.04 7.81
N GLU A 121 11.77 5.92 7.60
CA GLU A 121 11.89 7.12 6.75
C GLU A 121 12.99 8.06 7.24
N ASN A 122 13.05 8.27 8.56
CA ASN A 122 14.04 9.15 9.17
C ASN A 122 15.40 8.47 9.38
N ASN A 123 15.62 7.27 8.82
CA ASN A 123 16.81 6.44 9.04
C ASN A 123 17.17 6.27 10.53
N LYS A 124 16.16 6.26 11.41
CA LYS A 124 16.33 6.06 12.84
C LYS A 124 16.45 4.57 13.13
N LYS A 125 17.32 4.24 14.09
CA LYS A 125 17.41 2.87 14.61
C LYS A 125 16.06 2.51 15.25
N LEU A 126 15.47 1.41 14.81
CA LEU A 126 14.26 0.85 15.40
C LEU A 126 14.60 0.25 16.76
N SER A 127 13.76 0.49 17.76
CA SER A 127 13.94 -0.14 19.07
C SER A 127 13.66 -1.64 18.98
N GLU A 128 14.20 -2.42 19.91
CA GLU A 128 13.86 -3.83 20.06
C GLU A 128 12.35 -4.03 20.27
N GLU A 129 11.70 -3.09 20.95
CA GLU A 129 10.25 -3.05 21.13
C GLU A 129 9.51 -2.90 19.80
N ASN A 130 10.01 -2.06 18.88
CA ASN A 130 9.41 -1.93 17.54
C ASN A 130 9.52 -3.24 16.75
N ILE A 131 10.67 -3.91 16.81
CA ILE A 131 10.90 -5.17 16.11
C ILE A 131 10.02 -6.27 16.73
N LYS A 132 9.95 -6.34 18.06
CA LYS A 132 9.08 -7.28 18.77
C LYS A 132 7.60 -7.04 18.46
N PHE A 133 7.17 -5.79 18.47
CA PHE A 133 5.82 -5.40 18.08
C PHE A 133 5.52 -5.85 16.65
N TYR A 134 6.45 -5.62 15.71
CA TYR A 134 6.32 -6.12 14.34
C TYR A 134 6.14 -7.62 14.34
N ASN A 135 7.07 -8.40 14.91
CA ASN A 135 7.04 -9.85 14.88
C ASN A 135 5.77 -10.47 15.50
N ILE A 136 5.19 -9.82 16.52
CA ILE A 136 3.92 -10.27 17.15
C ILE A 136 2.73 -10.05 16.22
N ASN A 137 2.70 -8.93 15.50
CA ASN A 137 1.54 -8.49 14.73
C ASN A 137 1.71 -8.69 13.22
N ALA A 138 2.90 -9.08 12.77
CA ALA A 138 3.22 -9.21 11.37
C ALA A 138 2.46 -10.38 10.76
N ASN A 139 1.80 -10.04 9.66
CA ASN A 139 1.20 -11.01 8.77
C ASN A 139 2.33 -11.86 8.17
N LYS A 140 2.10 -13.15 7.96
CA LYS A 140 2.98 -14.00 7.13
C LYS A 140 3.17 -13.50 5.67
N ILE A 141 2.57 -12.36 5.30
CA ILE A 141 2.55 -11.81 3.93
C ILE A 141 3.76 -10.89 3.68
N LEU A 142 4.15 -10.08 4.66
CA LEU A 142 5.27 -9.15 4.54
C LEU A 142 6.24 -9.44 5.67
N ASP A 143 7.51 -9.64 5.34
CA ASP A 143 8.57 -9.64 6.34
C ASP A 143 9.06 -8.21 6.61
N PHE A 144 9.90 -8.06 7.64
CA PHE A 144 10.34 -6.74 8.05
C PHE A 144 11.21 -6.04 7.01
N ASP A 145 11.93 -6.79 6.19
CA ASP A 145 12.75 -6.23 5.13
C ASP A 145 11.90 -5.79 3.94
N ASP A 146 10.75 -6.43 3.70
CA ASP A 146 9.73 -5.94 2.79
C ASP A 146 9.22 -4.56 3.21
N ILE A 147 8.91 -4.38 4.51
CA ILE A 147 8.47 -3.07 5.02
C ILE A 147 9.55 -2.01 4.83
N LYS A 148 10.80 -2.31 5.17
CA LYS A 148 11.91 -1.37 4.95
C LYS A 148 12.07 -1.01 3.49
N TYR A 149 12.04 -2.00 2.60
CA TYR A 149 12.17 -1.76 1.17
C TYR A 149 11.00 -0.94 0.65
N PHE A 150 9.78 -1.26 1.10
CA PHE A 150 8.56 -0.57 0.72
C PHE A 150 8.64 0.90 1.09
N VAL A 151 8.90 1.20 2.36
CA VAL A 151 8.97 2.57 2.88
C VAL A 151 10.03 3.39 2.15
N LYS A 152 11.21 2.82 1.88
CA LYS A 152 12.29 3.51 1.14
C LYS A 152 11.95 3.79 -0.32
N ASN A 153 10.99 3.08 -0.90
CA ASN A 153 10.61 3.20 -2.32
C ASN A 153 9.11 3.53 -2.49
N ILE A 154 8.49 4.09 -1.46
CA ILE A 154 7.03 4.23 -1.34
C ILE A 154 6.40 5.12 -2.42
N THR A 155 7.17 5.98 -3.06
CA THR A 155 6.75 6.83 -4.19
C THR A 155 7.11 6.24 -5.56
N ASN A 156 7.64 5.02 -5.61
CA ASN A 156 8.10 4.38 -6.85
C ASN A 156 7.51 2.97 -6.98
N GLU A 157 6.26 2.90 -7.42
CA GLU A 157 5.49 1.67 -7.59
C GLU A 157 6.19 0.68 -8.52
N ARG A 158 6.89 1.17 -9.56
CA ARG A 158 7.65 0.29 -10.47
C ARG A 158 8.79 -0.45 -9.76
N LYS A 159 9.51 0.22 -8.85
CA LYS A 159 10.54 -0.44 -8.02
C LYS A 159 9.91 -1.44 -7.06
N LEU A 160 8.78 -1.09 -6.44
CA LEU A 160 8.04 -1.97 -5.53
C LEU A 160 7.53 -3.22 -6.26
N ILE A 161 6.92 -3.06 -7.43
CA ILE A 161 6.46 -4.16 -8.29
C ILE A 161 7.63 -5.09 -8.63
N LYS A 162 8.77 -4.54 -9.07
CA LYS A 162 9.96 -5.34 -9.38
C LYS A 162 10.46 -6.11 -8.15
N TYR A 163 10.50 -5.46 -6.99
CA TYR A 163 10.95 -6.08 -5.76
C TYR A 163 10.06 -7.26 -5.35
N PHE A 164 8.75 -7.06 -5.27
CA PHE A 164 7.83 -8.13 -4.91
C PHE A 164 7.76 -9.23 -5.97
N TYR A 165 7.90 -8.90 -7.26
CA TYR A 165 8.01 -9.91 -8.31
C TYR A 165 9.22 -10.83 -8.09
N ASN A 166 10.39 -10.26 -7.78
CA ASN A 166 11.60 -11.04 -7.53
C ASN A 166 11.52 -11.93 -6.28
N LYS A 167 10.56 -11.69 -5.38
CA LYS A 167 10.30 -12.52 -4.20
C LYS A 167 9.26 -13.61 -4.46
N LEU A 168 8.60 -13.61 -5.61
CA LEU A 168 7.76 -14.75 -5.97
C LEU A 168 8.72 -15.89 -6.33
N ASP A 169 8.64 -17.01 -5.62
CA ASP A 169 9.37 -18.25 -5.95
C ASP A 169 8.80 -18.85 -7.24
N ILE A 170 9.13 -18.25 -8.40
CA ILE A 170 8.69 -18.67 -9.75
C ILE A 170 9.91 -18.98 -10.62
#